data_AF-A0A2U1PG48-F1
#
_entry.id   AF-A0A2U1PG48-F1
#
_cell.length_a   1.000
_cell.length_b   1.000
_cell.length_c   1.000
_cell.angle_alpha   90.00
_cell.angle_beta   90.00
_cell.angle_gamma   90.00
#
_symmetry.space_group_name_H-M   'P 1'
#
loop_
_entity.id
_entity.type
_entity.pdbx_description
1 polymer ?
#
loop_
_entity_poly.entity_id
_entity_poly.type
_entity_poly.pdbx_seq_one_letter_code
_entity_poly.pdbx_strand_id
1 'polypeptide(L)'
;MASIPNFEQLKEMCGSDEIKDCFKFLFIQEEAENEGSITKVTEWCEGLHQKIGKFAELIEEGRSFSYFDVPAMDGMECLMEAQARNDVILQALAGLLNALREAKPEKRRHVMVMEVHD
;
A
#
# COMPACT_ATOMS: atom_id res chain seq x y z
N MET A 1 -9.91 6.52 -40.84
CA MET A 1 -9.24 7.09 -39.65
C MET A 1 -9.17 5.99 -38.60
N ALA A 2 -8.02 5.78 -37.97
CA ALA A 2 -7.92 4.81 -36.88
C ALA A 2 -8.70 5.35 -35.67
N SER A 3 -9.54 4.52 -35.05
CA SER A 3 -10.22 4.88 -33.80
C SER A 3 -9.20 4.83 -32.66
N ILE A 4 -9.06 5.93 -31.92
CA ILE A 4 -8.13 6.04 -30.78
C ILE A 4 -8.93 6.31 -29.48
N PRO A 5 -9.86 5.41 -29.10
CA PRO A 5 -10.86 5.70 -28.06
C PRO A 5 -10.23 6.01 -26.69
N ASN A 6 -9.09 5.40 -26.36
CA ASN A 6 -8.42 5.63 -25.09
C ASN A 6 -7.78 7.03 -25.00
N PHE A 7 -7.26 7.56 -26.11
CA PHE A 7 -6.73 8.93 -26.13
C PHE A 7 -7.86 9.95 -26.15
N GLU A 8 -8.97 9.67 -26.84
CA GLU A 8 -10.14 10.55 -26.81
C GLU A 8 -10.73 10.66 -25.39
N GLN A 9 -10.81 9.55 -24.66
CA GLN A 9 -11.16 9.57 -23.23
C GLN A 9 -10.14 10.35 -22.39
N LEU A 10 -8.85 10.19 -22.66
CA LEU A 10 -7.82 10.91 -21.92
C LEU A 10 -7.87 12.42 -22.17
N LYS A 11 -8.14 12.85 -23.40
CA LYS A 11 -8.40 14.25 -23.76
C LYS A 11 -9.62 14.82 -23.03
N GLU A 12 -10.70 14.05 -22.98
CA GLU A 12 -11.92 14.42 -22.24
C GLU A 12 -11.63 14.58 -20.74
N MET A 13 -10.90 13.63 -20.15
CA MET A 13 -10.51 13.66 -18.74
C MET A 13 -9.57 14.83 -18.39
N CYS A 14 -8.59 15.11 -19.26
CA CYS A 14 -7.63 16.19 -19.02
C CYS A 14 -8.19 17.57 -19.42
N GLY A 15 -9.24 17.62 -20.25
CA GLY A 15 -9.84 18.85 -20.77
C GLY A 15 -9.01 19.53 -21.86
N SER A 16 -8.10 18.81 -22.53
CA SER A 16 -7.24 19.32 -23.60
C SER A 16 -7.21 18.37 -24.79
N ASP A 17 -7.28 18.93 -26.00
CA ASP A 17 -7.08 18.17 -27.25
C ASP A 17 -5.60 17.89 -27.55
N GLU A 18 -4.69 18.55 -26.81
CA GLU A 18 -3.25 18.37 -26.98
C GLU A 18 -2.76 17.10 -26.27
N ILE A 19 -2.09 16.23 -27.04
CA ILE A 19 -1.57 14.95 -26.54
C ILE A 19 -0.52 15.16 -25.43
N LYS A 20 0.25 16.27 -25.48
CA LYS A 20 1.24 16.57 -24.43
C LYS A 20 0.58 16.83 -23.07
N ASP A 21 -0.55 17.54 -23.06
CA ASP A 21 -1.31 17.85 -21.84
C ASP A 21 -1.94 16.59 -21.27
N CYS A 22 -2.41 15.69 -22.14
CA CYS A 22 -2.89 14.36 -21.77
C CYS A 22 -1.82 13.55 -21.02
N PHE A 23 -0.59 13.51 -21.54
CA PHE A 23 0.52 12.81 -20.87
C PHE A 23 0.91 13.47 -19.55
N LYS A 24 0.98 14.80 -19.52
CA LYS A 24 1.25 15.55 -18.29
C LYS A 24 0.22 15.24 -17.21
N PHE A 25 -1.07 15.29 -17.55
CA PHE A 25 -2.16 14.91 -16.66
C PHE A 25 -1.99 13.49 -16.10
N LEU A 26 -1.72 12.52 -16.98
CA LEU A 26 -1.54 11.12 -16.59
C LEU A 26 -0.37 10.94 -15.61
N PHE A 27 0.78 11.56 -15.87
CA PHE A 27 1.95 11.40 -15.00
C PHE A 27 1.81 12.12 -13.65
N ILE A 28 1.13 13.26 -13.62
CA ILE A 28 0.76 13.94 -12.36
C ILE A 28 -0.15 13.05 -11.53
N GLN A 29 -1.16 12.43 -12.16
CA GLN A 29 -2.06 11.50 -11.48
C GLN A 29 -1.28 10.28 -10.95
N GLU A 30 -0.43 9.66 -11.76
CA GLU A 30 0.39 8.51 -11.36
C GLU A 30 1.32 8.82 -10.17
N GLU A 31 1.93 10.00 -10.13
CA GLU A 31 2.74 10.46 -8.99
C GLU A 31 1.87 10.60 -7.73
N ALA A 32 0.74 11.30 -7.83
CA ALA A 32 -0.17 11.51 -6.71
C ALA A 32 -0.74 10.19 -6.17
N GLU A 33 -1.10 9.26 -7.04
CA GLU A 33 -1.60 7.93 -6.67
C GLU A 33 -0.53 7.09 -5.96
N ASN A 34 0.73 7.21 -6.37
CA ASN A 34 1.84 6.56 -5.67
C ASN A 34 2.04 7.13 -4.27
N GLU A 35 2.01 8.46 -4.13
CA GLU A 35 2.11 9.11 -2.82
C GLU A 35 0.95 8.71 -1.90
N GLY A 36 -0.28 8.69 -2.43
CA GLY A 36 -1.46 8.21 -1.71
C GLY A 36 -1.33 6.74 -1.30
N SER A 37 -0.75 5.90 -2.16
CA SER A 37 -0.48 4.48 -1.85
C SER A 37 0.58 4.32 -0.75
N ILE A 38 1.66 5.10 -0.79
CA ILE A 38 2.69 5.11 0.28
C ILE A 38 2.05 5.42 1.62
N THR A 39 1.20 6.45 1.69
CA THR A 39 0.51 6.85 2.92
C THR A 39 -0.37 5.71 3.44
N LYS A 40 -1.25 5.16 2.60
CA LYS A 40 -2.16 4.06 3.00
C LYS A 40 -1.41 2.81 3.47
N VAL A 41 -0.37 2.40 2.75
CA VAL A 41 0.42 1.22 3.13
C VAL A 41 1.19 1.48 4.43
N THR A 42 1.66 2.71 4.65
CA THR A 42 2.30 3.10 5.93
C THR A 42 1.30 2.97 7.09
N GLU A 43 0.09 3.50 6.95
CA GLU A 43 -0.97 3.37 7.96
C GLU A 43 -1.32 1.90 8.25
N TRP A 44 -1.38 1.05 7.21
CA TRP A 44 -1.61 -0.39 7.39
C TRP A 44 -0.46 -1.07 8.14
N CYS A 45 0.80 -0.74 7.82
CA CYS A 45 1.96 -1.23 8.54
C CYS A 45 1.91 -0.86 10.02
N GLU A 46 1.55 0.39 10.35
CA GLU A 46 1.44 0.86 11.73
C GLU A 46 0.33 0.13 12.49
N GLY A 47 -0.86 0.02 11.90
CA GLY A 47 -1.98 -0.71 12.51
C GLY A 47 -1.67 -2.18 12.74
N LEU A 48 -0.95 -2.81 11.82
CA LEU A 48 -0.56 -4.22 11.95
C LEU A 48 0.54 -4.42 13.00
N HIS A 49 1.52 -3.52 13.10
CA HIS A 49 2.51 -3.51 14.18
C HIS A 49 1.85 -3.42 15.56
N GLN A 50 0.87 -2.53 15.72
CA GLN A 50 0.14 -2.41 16.99
C GLN A 50 -0.60 -3.71 17.34
N LYS A 51 -1.25 -4.34 16.34
CA LYS A 51 -1.94 -5.61 16.53
C LYS A 51 -0.98 -6.74 16.92
N ILE A 52 0.16 -6.83 16.24
CA ILE A 52 1.23 -7.80 16.52
C ILE A 52 1.75 -7.60 17.95
N GLY A 53 2.00 -6.37 18.37
CA GLY A 53 2.43 -6.05 19.75
C GLY A 53 1.41 -6.53 20.78
N LYS A 54 0.13 -6.20 20.59
CA LYS A 54 -0.95 -6.63 21.49
C LYS A 54 -1.06 -8.15 21.58
N PHE A 55 -0.93 -8.86 20.45
CA PHE A 55 -0.98 -10.31 20.42
C PHE A 55 0.22 -10.93 21.14
N ALA A 56 1.42 -10.34 20.99
CA ALA A 56 2.60 -10.78 21.73
C ALA A 56 2.42 -10.62 23.25
N GLU A 57 1.83 -9.51 23.71
CA GLU A 57 1.49 -9.30 25.13
C GLU A 57 0.52 -10.37 25.64
N LEU A 58 -0.56 -10.64 24.91
CA LEU A 58 -1.55 -11.68 25.27
C LEU A 58 -0.94 -13.09 25.28
N ILE A 59 -0.06 -13.39 24.32
CA ILE A 59 0.65 -14.67 24.26
C ILE A 59 1.57 -14.83 25.49
N GLU A 60 2.25 -13.76 25.90
CA GLU A 60 3.13 -13.83 27.06
C GLU A 60 2.33 -13.92 28.37
N GLU A 61 1.24 -13.16 28.50
CA GLU A 61 0.34 -13.26 29.64
C GLU A 61 -0.28 -14.66 29.74
N GLY A 62 -0.77 -15.22 28.63
CA GLY A 62 -1.36 -16.56 28.62
C GLY A 62 -0.39 -17.65 29.07
N ARG A 63 0.91 -17.53 28.76
CA ARG A 63 1.93 -18.49 29.24
C ARG A 63 2.11 -18.49 30.76
N SER A 64 1.74 -17.41 31.43
CA SER A 64 1.82 -17.31 32.89
C SER A 64 0.67 -18.02 33.63
N PHE A 65 -0.38 -18.42 32.91
CA PHE A 65 -1.55 -19.03 33.52
C PHE A 65 -1.27 -20.48 33.94
N SER A 66 -1.68 -20.83 35.15
CA SER A 66 -1.47 -22.17 35.70
C SER A 66 -2.47 -23.20 35.19
N TYR A 67 -3.58 -22.77 34.60
CA TYR A 67 -4.62 -23.65 34.06
C TYR A 67 -5.38 -23.00 32.91
N PHE A 68 -5.52 -23.75 31.83
CA PHE A 68 -6.47 -23.49 30.75
C PHE A 68 -7.40 -24.68 30.61
N ASP A 69 -8.69 -24.43 30.41
CA ASP A 69 -9.58 -25.45 29.86
C ASP A 69 -9.30 -25.63 28.35
N VAL A 70 -9.85 -26.70 27.77
CA VAL A 70 -9.60 -27.05 26.36
C VAL A 70 -9.92 -25.88 25.40
N PRO A 71 -11.08 -25.19 25.51
CA PRO A 71 -11.36 -24.05 24.64
C PRO A 71 -10.35 -22.90 24.76
N ALA A 72 -9.83 -22.64 25.96
CA ALA A 72 -8.84 -21.59 26.14
C ALA A 72 -7.46 -21.97 25.58
N MET A 73 -7.09 -23.27 25.61
CA MET A 73 -5.92 -23.77 24.89
C MET A 73 -6.06 -23.60 23.37
N ASP A 74 -7.21 -23.99 22.80
CA ASP A 74 -7.48 -23.82 21.37
C ASP A 74 -7.43 -22.33 20.97
N GLY A 75 -7.97 -21.44 21.81
CA GLY A 75 -7.87 -19.99 21.63
C GLY A 75 -6.43 -19.47 21.61
N MET A 76 -5.56 -20.03 22.47
CA MET A 76 -4.16 -19.68 22.52
C MET A 76 -3.41 -20.12 21.25
N GLU A 77 -3.69 -21.32 20.75
CA GLU A 77 -3.13 -21.82 19.49
C GLU A 77 -3.57 -20.94 18.32
N CYS A 78 -4.86 -20.61 18.22
CA CYS A 78 -5.39 -19.71 17.20
C CYS A 78 -4.73 -18.32 17.25
N LEU A 79 -4.46 -17.80 18.45
CA LEU A 79 -3.77 -16.52 18.64
C LEU A 79 -2.33 -16.57 18.10
N MET A 80 -1.60 -17.65 18.38
CA MET A 80 -0.24 -17.86 17.88
C MET A 80 -0.21 -18.01 16.36
N GLU A 81 -1.15 -18.75 15.77
CA GLU A 81 -1.30 -18.87 14.32
C GLU A 81 -1.61 -17.52 13.67
N ALA A 82 -2.55 -16.76 14.26
CA ALA A 82 -2.91 -15.44 13.78
C ALA A 82 -1.73 -14.46 13.89
N GLN A 83 -0.91 -14.56 14.94
CA GLN A 83 0.32 -13.78 15.10
C GLN A 83 1.30 -14.06 13.96
N ALA A 84 1.62 -15.34 13.72
CA ALA A 84 2.52 -15.74 12.64
C ALA A 84 2.01 -15.27 11.28
N ARG A 85 0.69 -15.30 11.06
CA ARG A 85 0.09 -14.78 9.82
C ARG A 85 0.19 -13.25 9.71
N ASN A 86 -0.02 -12.52 10.80
CA ASN A 86 0.13 -11.07 10.82
C ASN A 86 1.58 -10.66 10.47
N ASP A 87 2.59 -11.36 10.98
CA ASP A 87 4.00 -11.09 10.65
C ASP A 87 4.28 -11.25 9.15
N VAL A 88 3.74 -12.30 8.53
CA VAL A 88 3.86 -12.51 7.07
C VAL A 88 3.19 -11.38 6.28
N ILE A 89 2.00 -10.95 6.70
CA ILE A 89 1.30 -9.82 6.06
C ILE A 89 2.12 -8.54 6.20
N LEU A 90 2.69 -8.28 7.39
CA LEU A 90 3.51 -7.11 7.63
C LEU A 90 4.75 -7.08 6.74
N GLN A 91 5.42 -8.23 6.56
CA GLN A 91 6.56 -8.34 5.67
C GLN A 91 6.17 -8.05 4.20
N ALA A 92 5.01 -8.54 3.76
CA ALA A 92 4.51 -8.25 2.42
C ALA A 92 4.21 -6.75 2.24
N LEU A 93 3.59 -6.10 3.23
CA LEU A 93 3.33 -4.66 3.20
C LEU A 93 4.64 -3.85 3.20
N ALA A 94 5.65 -4.26 3.96
CA ALA A 94 6.97 -3.64 3.94
C ALA A 94 7.62 -3.74 2.54
N GLY A 95 7.50 -4.90 1.89
CA GLY A 95 7.96 -5.10 0.52
C GLY A 95 7.26 -4.16 -0.47
N LEU A 96 5.92 -4.06 -0.39
CA LEU A 96 5.14 -3.13 -1.20
C LEU A 96 5.53 -1.67 -0.96
N LEU A 97 5.70 -1.28 0.31
CA LEU A 97 6.11 0.07 0.69
C LEU A 97 7.48 0.44 0.11
N ASN A 98 8.42 -0.50 0.11
CA ASN A 98 9.73 -0.29 -0.50
C ASN A 98 9.62 -0.09 -2.03
N ALA A 99 8.86 -0.94 -2.72
CA ALA A 99 8.62 -0.79 -4.16
C ALA A 99 8.00 0.57 -4.51
N LEU A 100 7.00 1.02 -3.74
CA LEU A 100 6.37 2.33 -3.92
C LEU A 100 7.35 3.49 -3.70
N ARG A 101 8.24 3.38 -2.70
CA ARG A 101 9.28 4.37 -2.42
C ARG A 101 10.35 4.41 -3.52
N GLU A 102 10.74 3.25 -4.05
CA GLU A 102 11.68 3.14 -5.17
C GLU A 102 11.10 3.71 -6.48
N ALA A 103 9.78 3.58 -6.69
CA ALA A 103 9.08 4.17 -7.83
C ALA A 103 8.94 5.71 -7.73
N LYS A 104 9.01 6.29 -6.53
CA LYS A 104 8.84 7.73 -6.31
C LYS A 104 9.79 8.62 -7.17
N PRO A 105 11.11 8.41 -7.20
CA PRO A 105 12.00 9.22 -8.04
C PRO A 105 11.70 9.08 -9.54
N GLU A 106 11.31 7.89 -10.00
CA GLU A 106 10.93 7.65 -11.39
C GLU A 106 9.67 8.45 -11.75
N LYS A 107 8.60 8.33 -10.94
CA LYS A 107 7.34 9.05 -11.17
C LYS A 107 7.53 10.57 -11.16
N ARG A 108 8.30 11.08 -10.20
CA ARG A 108 8.65 12.51 -10.15
C ARG A 108 9.43 12.96 -11.39
N ARG A 109 10.34 12.13 -11.90
CA ARG A 109 11.05 12.40 -13.15
C ARG A 109 10.09 12.48 -14.33
N HIS A 110 9.08 11.61 -14.42
CA HIS A 110 8.10 11.67 -15.50
C HIS A 110 7.34 13.00 -15.51
N VAL A 111 6.91 13.49 -14.36
CA VAL A 111 6.27 14.82 -14.24
C VAL A 111 7.22 15.94 -14.67
N MET A 112 8.46 15.96 -14.15
CA MET A 112 9.45 16.98 -14.49
C MET A 112 9.77 17.03 -16.00
N VAL A 113 9.83 15.87 -16.67
CA VAL A 113 10.05 15.84 -18.13
C VAL A 113 8.87 16.48 -18.87
N MET A 114 7.63 16.32 -18.39
CA MET A 114 6.47 16.96 -19.03
C MET A 114 6.45 18.49 -18.81
N GLU A 115 6.89 18.98 -17.65
CA GLU A 115 6.93 20.43 -17.34
C GLU A 115 8.00 21.20 -18.13
N VAL A 116 9.12 20.56 -18.50
CA VAL A 116 10.18 21.22 -19.28
C VAL A 116 9.76 21.51 -20.73
N HIS A 117 8.71 20.87 -21.23
CA HIS A 117 8.21 21.01 -22.61
C HIS A 117 6.91 21.83 -22.70
N ASP A 118 6.56 22.57 -21.65
CA ASP A 118 5.51 23.60 -21.65
C ASP A 118 5.95 24.87 -22.39
#